data_AF-A0A8J4RQJ5-F1
#
_entry.id   AF-A0A8J4RQJ5-F1
#
_cell.length_a   1.000
_cell.length_b   1.000
_cell.length_c   1.000
_cell.angle_alpha   90.00
_cell.angle_beta   90.00
_cell.angle_gamma   90.00
#
_symmetry.space_group_name_H-M   'P 1'
#
loop_
_entity.id
_entity.type
_entity.pdbx_description
1 polymer ?
#
loop_
_entity_poly.entity_id
_entity_poly.type
_entity_poly.pdbx_seq_one_letter_code
_entity_poly.pdbx_strand_id
1 'polypeptide(L)'
;MRLNYVVLVIAIALLACIDAVSAAVNSKTSQLISSDSSPLAHSLTAGQNGITEKRFLGRKETVDEDDSTELSADDEERAALTELAKMSIRYGYVDGLVKSQATHVGFTCGLSTATTQSTEVAQVSTASSVAPFGDITSGNSKCIIGSPNKYLTGKDANWIWDNVMNKYVPGFTNLIFDQLVTNNGSLNYCVRWGTEQKLSKSVASKFQAMLTSQINLWNDWLAGYNCWPFEKIDISIVGFAVKDTGLLDWNDDSLGKIYEGILDDEGSPKCPDECYKHQGQAKSADTSACQGKSFDMSLWPSDKFGEGEIGAGGDWGQRIEVNEMLNAMDQEQMRVLLHEIGHGFGLPELYVAENKPRSDFPSSVMDTDLKLTDADGWVLRRVLENIKSRYDF
;
A
#
# COMPACT_ATOMS: atom_id res chain seq x y z
N MET A 1 20.69 -3.39 68.77
CA MET A 1 22.01 -3.95 68.41
C MET A 1 21.77 -5.05 67.39
N ARG A 2 22.31 -4.88 66.17
CA ARG A 2 22.37 -5.83 65.01
C ARG A 2 21.04 -6.15 64.31
N LEU A 3 20.99 -6.42 63.00
CA LEU A 3 21.58 -5.84 61.78
C LEU A 3 20.75 -6.47 60.63
N ASN A 4 20.39 -5.67 59.63
CA ASN A 4 20.02 -6.05 58.25
C ASN A 4 18.58 -6.48 57.86
N TYR A 5 18.26 -6.00 56.65
CA TYR A 5 17.31 -6.43 55.62
C TYR A 5 15.91 -5.77 55.53
N VAL A 6 15.84 -4.83 54.56
CA VAL A 6 14.97 -4.85 53.35
C VAL A 6 13.56 -4.22 53.41
N VAL A 7 13.46 -3.13 52.62
CA VAL A 7 12.41 -2.80 51.63
C VAL A 7 11.09 -2.19 52.13
N LEU A 8 11.01 -0.88 51.86
CA LEU A 8 10.02 -0.21 50.99
C LEU A 8 8.70 0.29 51.60
N VAL A 9 8.71 1.62 51.77
CA VAL A 9 7.71 2.62 51.35
C VAL A 9 6.25 2.37 51.72
N ILE A 10 5.81 3.12 52.74
CA ILE A 10 4.43 3.54 52.94
C ILE A 10 4.32 5.00 52.48
N ALA A 11 3.30 5.26 51.66
CA ALA A 11 2.87 6.55 51.15
C ALA A 11 2.44 7.53 52.26
N ILE A 12 2.40 8.83 51.94
CA ILE A 12 1.17 9.67 51.91
C ILE A 12 1.50 11.18 51.94
N ALA A 13 0.71 11.90 51.12
CA ALA A 13 0.23 13.30 51.23
C ALA A 13 1.03 14.48 50.65
N LEU A 14 0.52 14.96 49.49
CA LEU A 14 -0.19 16.24 49.27
C LEU A 14 0.44 17.60 49.65
N LEU A 15 0.41 18.50 48.64
CA LEU A 15 0.05 19.93 48.59
C LEU A 15 1.12 20.98 48.19
N ALA A 16 0.62 21.96 47.42
CA ALA A 16 1.15 23.28 47.02
C ALA A 16 2.12 23.31 45.80
N CYS A 17 2.09 24.25 44.85
CA CYS A 17 1.26 25.42 44.52
C CYS A 17 1.53 25.81 43.04
N ILE A 18 0.64 26.62 42.47
CA ILE A 18 0.74 27.28 41.15
C ILE A 18 1.82 28.38 41.21
N ASP A 19 2.59 28.55 40.13
CA ASP A 19 2.99 29.89 39.65
C ASP A 19 3.30 29.88 38.14
N ALA A 20 2.80 30.92 37.48
CA ALA A 20 2.95 31.21 36.06
C ALA A 20 4.03 32.28 35.86
N VAL A 21 4.90 32.13 34.86
CA VAL A 21 5.58 33.25 34.19
C VAL A 21 5.86 32.90 32.73
N SER A 22 5.12 33.52 31.81
CA SER A 22 5.56 33.74 30.42
C SER A 22 6.15 35.14 30.34
N ALA A 23 7.43 35.25 29.99
CA ALA A 23 8.09 36.52 29.73
C ALA A 23 7.86 36.97 28.28
N ALA A 24 7.57 38.26 28.14
CA ALA A 24 7.24 38.96 26.91
C ALA A 24 8.45 39.21 26.00
N VAL A 25 8.19 39.32 24.69
CA VAL A 25 8.98 40.18 23.79
C VAL A 25 8.01 41.12 23.08
N ASN A 26 8.27 42.42 23.23
CA ASN A 26 7.46 43.51 22.71
C ASN A 26 8.17 44.18 21.51
N SER A 27 7.38 44.52 20.50
CA SER A 27 7.48 45.68 19.61
C SER A 27 8.72 45.91 18.74
N LYS A 28 8.48 45.96 17.43
CA LYS A 28 8.73 47.20 16.66
C LYS A 28 7.79 47.29 15.45
N THR A 29 6.85 48.23 15.56
CA THR A 29 6.07 48.77 14.45
C THR A 29 6.87 49.87 13.76
N SER A 30 6.85 49.90 12.42
CA SER A 30 6.94 51.16 11.68
C SER A 30 6.16 51.05 10.38
N GLN A 31 5.12 51.88 10.26
CA GLN A 31 4.37 52.13 9.02
C GLN A 31 5.18 53.06 8.10
N LEU A 32 5.01 52.96 6.77
CA LEU A 32 4.37 54.00 5.93
C LEU A 32 4.53 53.77 4.41
N ILE A 33 3.37 53.93 3.74
CA ILE A 33 3.12 54.48 2.38
C ILE A 33 3.08 53.53 1.17
N SER A 34 1.93 53.61 0.51
CA SER A 34 1.46 53.00 -0.73
C SER A 34 2.03 53.64 -2.01
N SER A 35 2.08 52.87 -3.09
CA SER A 35 1.67 53.37 -4.41
C SER A 35 1.27 52.21 -5.33
N ASP A 36 0.08 52.33 -5.92
CA ASP A 36 -0.50 51.50 -6.97
C ASP A 36 0.40 51.27 -8.19
N SER A 37 0.29 50.08 -8.79
CA SER A 37 -0.05 49.93 -10.23
C SER A 37 -0.13 48.44 -10.63
N SER A 38 -1.32 48.01 -11.06
CA SER A 38 -1.51 46.94 -12.06
C SER A 38 -1.52 47.58 -13.47
N PRO A 39 -1.64 46.85 -14.60
CA PRO A 39 -1.58 45.40 -14.86
C PRO A 39 -0.61 45.05 -16.01
N LEU A 40 -0.44 43.76 -16.36
CA LEU A 40 -0.64 43.25 -17.74
C LEU A 40 -0.27 41.77 -17.88
N ALA A 41 -1.25 41.00 -18.33
CA ALA A 41 -1.09 39.69 -18.93
C ALA A 41 -0.51 39.82 -20.35
N HIS A 42 0.31 38.86 -20.78
CA HIS A 42 0.58 38.65 -22.20
C HIS A 42 0.40 37.17 -22.57
N SER A 43 -0.67 36.97 -23.34
CA SER A 43 -0.91 35.87 -24.26
C SER A 43 -0.01 36.03 -25.49
N LEU A 44 0.46 34.93 -26.07
CA LEU A 44 0.86 34.86 -27.48
C LEU A 44 0.38 33.55 -28.11
N THR A 45 -0.52 33.71 -29.09
CA THR A 45 -1.01 32.72 -30.05
C THR A 45 -0.22 32.77 -31.36
N ALA A 46 0.00 31.60 -31.95
CA ALA A 46 -0.03 31.19 -33.38
C ALA A 46 0.42 32.14 -34.53
N GLY A 47 1.17 31.58 -35.50
CA GLY A 47 1.19 32.12 -36.88
C GLY A 47 2.34 31.70 -37.81
N GLN A 48 2.13 30.60 -38.55
CA GLN A 48 2.53 30.23 -39.93
C GLN A 48 3.63 30.97 -40.74
N ASN A 49 4.45 30.16 -41.44
CA ASN A 49 4.88 30.20 -42.88
C ASN A 49 6.15 29.31 -43.01
N GLY A 50 6.41 28.42 -43.97
CA GLY A 50 5.86 28.15 -45.29
C GLY A 50 7.03 27.86 -46.26
N ILE A 51 7.02 26.70 -46.91
CA ILE A 51 7.62 26.36 -48.23
C ILE A 51 9.13 26.04 -48.30
N THR A 52 9.47 24.79 -48.67
CA THR A 52 10.26 24.48 -49.88
C THR A 52 9.94 23.05 -50.36
N GLU A 53 9.35 22.94 -51.54
CA GLU A 53 9.22 21.71 -52.33
C GLU A 53 10.59 21.27 -52.89
N LYS A 54 10.87 19.97 -52.86
CA LYS A 54 11.51 19.28 -53.99
C LYS A 54 10.87 17.90 -54.18
N ARG A 55 10.27 17.73 -55.35
CA ARG A 55 9.68 16.50 -55.90
C ARG A 55 10.69 15.92 -56.90
N PHE A 56 10.91 14.59 -56.91
CA PHE A 56 10.85 13.69 -58.08
C PHE A 56 11.63 12.36 -57.91
N LEU A 57 10.89 11.28 -58.20
CA LEU A 57 11.26 9.93 -58.70
C LEU A 57 11.58 8.82 -57.71
N GLY A 58 10.68 7.83 -57.73
CA GLY A 58 10.81 6.57 -57.03
C GLY A 58 11.66 5.54 -57.77
N ARG A 59 12.04 4.53 -57.01
CA ARG A 59 12.44 3.20 -57.46
C ARG A 59 12.01 2.19 -56.39
N LYS A 60 11.48 1.08 -56.86
CA LYS A 60 10.99 -0.09 -56.10
C LYS A 60 12.14 -1.09 -55.89
N GLU A 61 11.96 -2.03 -54.95
CA GLU A 61 12.85 -3.13 -54.49
C GLU A 61 13.69 -2.74 -53.25
N THR A 62 13.87 -3.54 -52.19
CA THR A 62 13.38 -4.85 -51.71
C THR A 62 13.72 -4.93 -50.21
N VAL A 63 13.11 -5.88 -49.50
CA VAL A 63 13.26 -6.25 -48.08
C VAL A 63 14.73 -6.54 -47.70
N ASP A 64 15.18 -6.08 -46.52
CA ASP A 64 15.72 -6.90 -45.42
C ASP A 64 16.32 -6.06 -44.26
N GLU A 65 15.94 -6.51 -43.06
CA GLU A 65 16.65 -6.47 -41.76
C GLU A 65 16.81 -5.17 -40.93
N ASP A 66 16.10 -5.21 -39.80
CA ASP A 66 16.64 -5.08 -38.44
C ASP A 66 16.98 -3.67 -37.92
N ASP A 67 16.01 -3.11 -37.17
CA ASP A 67 16.29 -2.12 -36.11
C ASP A 67 15.14 -2.19 -35.09
N SER A 68 15.07 -3.31 -34.34
CA SER A 68 14.34 -3.29 -33.08
C SER A 68 15.22 -2.57 -32.05
N THR A 69 14.91 -1.30 -31.85
CA THR A 69 15.37 -0.59 -30.66
C THR A 69 14.73 -1.27 -29.44
N GLU A 70 15.50 -2.11 -28.76
CA GLU A 70 15.19 -2.57 -27.41
C GLU A 70 15.04 -1.32 -26.53
N LEU A 71 13.83 -1.12 -26.02
CA LEU A 71 13.59 -0.15 -24.96
C LEU A 71 14.28 -0.67 -23.70
N SER A 72 14.93 0.22 -22.97
CA SER A 72 15.56 -0.14 -21.70
C SER A 72 14.47 -0.53 -20.69
N ALA A 73 14.80 -1.42 -19.73
CA ALA A 73 13.86 -1.84 -18.69
C ALA A 73 13.29 -0.64 -17.89
N ASP A 74 14.03 0.45 -17.83
CA ASP A 74 13.66 1.69 -17.14
C ASP A 74 12.61 2.51 -17.94
N ASP A 75 12.64 2.47 -19.28
CA ASP A 75 11.58 3.06 -20.13
C ASP A 75 10.26 2.28 -20.03
N GLU A 76 10.31 0.98 -19.69
CA GLU A 76 9.15 0.11 -19.52
C GLU A 76 8.55 0.20 -18.11
N GLU A 77 9.36 0.30 -17.06
CA GLU A 77 8.90 0.66 -15.71
C GLU A 77 8.18 2.01 -15.75
N ARG A 78 8.72 2.97 -16.52
CA ARG A 78 8.07 4.24 -16.80
C ARG A 78 6.78 4.10 -17.62
N ALA A 79 6.67 3.13 -18.53
CA ALA A 79 5.45 2.88 -19.30
C ALA A 79 4.35 2.22 -18.43
N ALA A 80 4.71 1.28 -17.55
CA ALA A 80 3.81 0.68 -16.56
C ALA A 80 3.36 1.72 -15.52
N LEU A 81 4.30 2.56 -15.05
CA LEU A 81 4.00 3.75 -14.28
C LEU A 81 3.15 4.73 -15.09
N THR A 82 3.27 4.85 -16.41
CA THR A 82 2.46 5.82 -17.19
C THR A 82 1.00 5.37 -17.38
N GLU A 83 0.71 4.07 -17.47
CA GLU A 83 -0.69 3.59 -17.54
C GLU A 83 -1.36 3.48 -16.15
N LEU A 84 -0.62 3.13 -15.09
CA LEU A 84 -1.14 3.11 -13.71
C LEU A 84 -1.08 4.48 -13.01
N ALA A 85 -0.08 5.34 -13.26
CA ALA A 85 -0.05 6.71 -12.75
C ALA A 85 -1.00 7.66 -13.48
N LYS A 86 -1.54 7.28 -14.67
CA LYS A 86 -2.74 7.94 -15.21
C LYS A 86 -3.97 7.69 -14.32
N MET A 87 -3.99 6.59 -13.54
CA MET A 87 -5.03 6.26 -12.57
C MET A 87 -4.74 6.80 -11.16
N SER A 88 -3.47 6.97 -10.78
CA SER A 88 -3.08 7.58 -9.50
C SER A 88 -3.16 9.12 -9.58
N ILE A 89 -4.28 9.71 -9.13
CA ILE A 89 -4.39 11.17 -8.93
C ILE A 89 -4.83 11.49 -7.50
N ARG A 90 -3.85 11.97 -6.72
CA ARG A 90 -3.93 12.91 -5.58
C ARG A 90 -4.72 12.49 -4.34
N TYR A 91 -3.99 12.08 -3.31
CA TYR A 91 -4.44 12.18 -1.92
C TYR A 91 -4.22 13.61 -1.40
N GLY A 92 -5.30 14.37 -1.20
CA GLY A 92 -5.29 15.66 -0.52
C GLY A 92 -5.97 15.54 0.84
N TYR A 93 -5.20 15.68 1.93
CA TYR A 93 -5.75 15.74 3.28
C TYR A 93 -6.41 17.11 3.52
N VAL A 94 -7.71 17.13 3.83
CA VAL A 94 -8.41 18.31 4.37
C VAL A 94 -8.44 18.21 5.89
N ASP A 95 -7.77 19.15 6.55
CA ASP A 95 -7.59 19.20 7.99
C ASP A 95 -8.91 19.53 8.71
N GLY A 96 -9.42 18.56 9.48
CA GLY A 96 -10.63 18.69 10.30
C GLY A 96 -10.29 18.55 11.78
N LEU A 97 -9.95 19.67 12.43
CA LEU A 97 -9.74 19.78 13.87
C LEU A 97 -10.99 19.31 14.66
N VAL A 98 -10.97 18.08 15.17
CA VAL A 98 -11.90 17.64 16.22
C VAL A 98 -11.19 17.72 17.58
N LYS A 99 -11.55 18.74 18.36
CA LYS A 99 -11.14 18.85 19.78
C LYS A 99 -11.86 17.76 20.58
N SER A 100 -11.13 16.73 20.99
CA SER A 100 -11.56 15.77 22.01
C SER A 100 -11.76 16.48 23.36
N GLN A 101 -13.01 16.56 23.83
CA GLN A 101 -13.33 16.91 25.21
C GLN A 101 -13.25 15.65 26.08
N ALA A 102 -12.25 15.61 26.97
CA ALA A 102 -12.15 14.60 28.01
C ALA A 102 -13.26 14.81 29.05
N THR A 103 -14.18 13.85 29.17
CA THR A 103 -15.16 13.79 30.25
C THR A 103 -14.59 12.97 31.41
N HIS A 104 -14.31 13.65 32.52
CA HIS A 104 -13.97 13.04 33.80
C HIS A 104 -15.22 12.34 34.37
N VAL A 105 -15.18 11.01 34.49
CA VAL A 105 -16.16 10.26 35.28
C VAL A 105 -15.59 10.07 36.69
N GLY A 106 -16.15 10.79 37.66
CA GLY A 106 -15.81 10.68 39.07
C GLY A 106 -16.38 9.39 39.67
N PHE A 107 -15.52 8.64 40.36
CA PHE A 107 -15.88 7.46 41.13
C PHE A 107 -16.49 7.90 42.47
N THR A 108 -17.77 7.59 42.72
CA THR A 108 -18.39 7.69 44.04
C THR A 108 -18.51 6.30 44.66
N CYS A 109 -18.01 6.18 45.89
CA CYS A 109 -18.07 4.98 46.71
C CYS A 109 -19.44 4.92 47.39
N GLY A 110 -20.23 3.88 47.09
CA GLY A 110 -21.47 3.56 47.78
C GLY A 110 -21.49 2.07 48.16
N LEU A 111 -21.47 1.78 49.46
CA LEU A 111 -21.70 0.44 49.99
C LEU A 111 -23.12 -0.01 49.67
N SER A 112 -23.27 -1.21 49.10
CA SER A 112 -24.47 -2.03 49.27
C SER A 112 -24.15 -3.52 49.15
N THR A 113 -24.91 -4.27 49.92
CA THR A 113 -24.70 -5.64 50.41
C THR A 113 -24.71 -6.74 49.36
N ALA A 114 -23.93 -7.78 49.64
CA ALA A 114 -23.74 -8.98 48.85
C ALA A 114 -25.05 -9.73 48.53
N THR A 115 -25.14 -10.26 47.31
CA THR A 115 -25.86 -11.50 47.02
C THR A 115 -25.07 -12.26 45.96
N THR A 116 -24.62 -13.46 46.31
CA THR A 116 -23.86 -14.38 45.45
C THR A 116 -24.78 -14.98 44.39
N GLN A 117 -24.51 -14.67 43.12
CA GLN A 117 -24.92 -15.49 41.99
C GLN A 117 -23.69 -15.80 41.14
N SER A 118 -23.44 -17.08 40.95
CA SER A 118 -22.41 -17.62 40.08
C SER A 118 -22.72 -17.24 38.64
N THR A 119 -21.89 -16.40 38.03
CA THR A 119 -21.82 -16.23 36.58
C THR A 119 -20.46 -16.71 36.08
N GLU A 120 -20.57 -17.76 35.30
CA GLU A 120 -19.64 -18.35 34.36
C GLU A 120 -18.62 -17.34 33.81
N VAL A 121 -17.34 -17.69 33.89
CA VAL A 121 -16.25 -16.96 33.22
C VAL A 121 -16.50 -17.10 31.71
N ALA A 122 -17.06 -16.07 31.10
CA ALA A 122 -17.13 -15.98 29.65
C ALA A 122 -15.69 -15.97 29.11
N GLN A 123 -15.28 -17.09 28.53
CA GLN A 123 -14.11 -17.15 27.66
C GLN A 123 -14.25 -16.05 26.61
N VAL A 124 -13.23 -15.19 26.54
CA VAL A 124 -12.99 -14.33 25.38
C VAL A 124 -12.69 -15.26 24.21
N SER A 125 -13.71 -15.63 23.45
CA SER A 125 -13.54 -16.24 22.13
C SER A 125 -13.18 -15.12 21.15
N THR A 126 -11.90 -14.98 20.83
CA THR A 126 -11.46 -14.29 19.61
C THR A 126 -12.00 -15.09 18.42
N ALA A 127 -13.20 -14.75 17.97
CA ALA A 127 -13.71 -15.26 16.70
C ALA A 127 -12.87 -14.62 15.58
N SER A 128 -11.98 -15.39 14.96
CA SER A 128 -11.55 -15.10 13.59
C SER A 128 -12.82 -15.08 12.74
N SER A 129 -13.33 -13.90 12.44
CA SER A 129 -14.48 -13.75 11.55
C SER A 129 -14.01 -14.03 10.12
N VAL A 130 -14.10 -15.29 9.70
CA VAL A 130 -13.91 -15.69 8.30
C VAL A 130 -14.79 -14.81 7.42
N ALA A 131 -14.22 -14.27 6.32
CA ALA A 131 -14.95 -13.39 5.42
C ALA A 131 -16.22 -14.10 4.87
N PRO A 132 -17.38 -13.43 4.84
CA PRO A 132 -18.64 -14.07 4.46
C PRO A 132 -18.63 -14.45 2.98
N PHE A 133 -19.22 -15.61 2.63
CA PHE A 133 -19.48 -15.99 1.23
C PHE A 133 -20.72 -15.31 0.64
N GLY A 134 -21.43 -14.48 1.42
CA GLY A 134 -22.67 -13.85 1.01
C GLY A 134 -23.76 -14.87 0.63
N ASP A 135 -24.58 -14.51 -0.34
CA ASP A 135 -25.59 -15.42 -0.90
C ASP A 135 -24.93 -16.32 -1.94
N ILE A 136 -24.75 -17.60 -1.64
CA ILE A 136 -24.09 -18.57 -2.52
C ILE A 136 -24.90 -18.73 -3.82
N THR A 137 -24.25 -18.49 -4.96
CA THR A 137 -24.82 -18.60 -6.30
C THR A 137 -24.27 -19.79 -7.09
N SER A 138 -23.16 -20.36 -6.64
CA SER A 138 -22.63 -21.63 -7.17
C SER A 138 -23.55 -22.79 -6.78
N GLY A 139 -24.07 -23.54 -7.76
CA GLY A 139 -24.83 -24.77 -7.51
C GLY A 139 -23.99 -25.88 -6.85
N ASN A 140 -24.63 -27.00 -6.51
CA ASN A 140 -24.16 -28.07 -5.60
C ASN A 140 -22.85 -28.83 -5.95
N SER A 141 -22.13 -28.49 -7.02
CA SER A 141 -20.95 -29.25 -7.47
C SER A 141 -19.81 -28.37 -8.01
N LYS A 142 -19.74 -27.11 -7.56
CA LYS A 142 -18.77 -26.13 -8.08
C LYS A 142 -18.07 -25.39 -6.94
N CYS A 143 -16.92 -24.83 -7.29
CA CYS A 143 -16.25 -23.78 -6.53
C CYS A 143 -17.25 -22.78 -5.95
N ILE A 144 -17.12 -22.45 -4.66
CA ILE A 144 -18.07 -21.58 -3.98
C ILE A 144 -17.96 -20.17 -4.56
N ILE A 145 -19.04 -19.67 -5.15
CA ILE A 145 -19.18 -18.29 -5.61
C ILE A 145 -20.44 -17.74 -4.95
N GLY A 146 -20.40 -16.47 -4.55
CA GLY A 146 -21.52 -15.83 -3.91
C GLY A 146 -21.69 -14.37 -4.31
N SER A 147 -22.79 -13.78 -3.85
CA SER A 147 -23.09 -12.37 -4.04
C SER A 147 -23.10 -11.63 -2.70
N PRO A 148 -22.68 -10.36 -2.64
CA PRO A 148 -22.83 -9.53 -1.47
C PRO A 148 -24.28 -9.50 -1.00
N ASN A 149 -24.50 -9.70 0.31
CA ASN A 149 -25.81 -9.62 0.96
C ASN A 149 -25.87 -8.54 2.06
N LYS A 150 -24.83 -7.71 2.14
CA LYS A 150 -24.70 -6.59 3.08
C LYS A 150 -23.94 -5.45 2.40
N TYR A 151 -24.31 -4.21 2.72
CA TYR A 151 -23.68 -2.94 2.31
C TYR A 151 -23.69 -2.60 0.81
N LEU A 152 -23.33 -3.55 -0.05
CA LEU A 152 -23.41 -3.48 -1.49
C LEU A 152 -24.18 -4.68 -2.04
N THR A 153 -24.44 -4.67 -3.35
CA THR A 153 -25.09 -5.74 -4.09
C THR A 153 -24.12 -6.36 -5.11
N GLY A 154 -24.43 -7.57 -5.59
CA GLY A 154 -23.69 -8.15 -6.71
C GLY A 154 -23.70 -7.29 -7.98
N LYS A 155 -24.76 -6.48 -8.17
CA LYS A 155 -24.83 -5.52 -9.29
C LYS A 155 -23.82 -4.38 -9.14
N ASP A 156 -23.59 -3.91 -7.91
CA ASP A 156 -22.59 -2.88 -7.65
C ASP A 156 -21.17 -3.39 -8.00
N ALA A 157 -20.82 -4.59 -7.54
CA ALA A 157 -19.52 -5.19 -7.85
C ALA A 157 -19.35 -5.49 -9.36
N ASN A 158 -20.39 -6.01 -10.02
CA ASN A 158 -20.37 -6.22 -11.47
C ASN A 158 -20.21 -4.90 -12.23
N TRP A 159 -20.88 -3.83 -11.78
CA TRP A 159 -20.75 -2.52 -12.43
C TRP A 159 -19.31 -2.01 -12.39
N ILE A 160 -18.61 -2.12 -11.25
CA ILE A 160 -17.21 -1.71 -11.13
C ILE A 160 -16.34 -2.53 -12.08
N TRP A 161 -16.59 -3.83 -12.17
CA TRP A 161 -15.90 -4.67 -13.14
C TRP A 161 -16.15 -4.21 -14.59
N ASP A 162 -17.41 -4.16 -15.02
CA ASP A 162 -17.78 -3.89 -16.41
C ASP A 162 -17.35 -2.49 -16.88
N ASN A 163 -17.42 -1.49 -15.99
CA ASN A 163 -17.19 -0.08 -16.35
C ASN A 163 -15.77 0.40 -16.03
N VAL A 164 -15.03 -0.29 -15.16
CA VAL A 164 -13.70 0.14 -14.70
C VAL A 164 -12.67 -0.94 -14.96
N MET A 165 -12.71 -2.05 -14.22
CA MET A 165 -11.61 -3.03 -14.18
C MET A 165 -11.42 -3.80 -15.48
N ASN A 166 -12.51 -4.12 -16.20
CA ASN A 166 -12.46 -4.88 -17.45
C ASN A 166 -11.68 -4.16 -18.58
N LYS A 167 -11.41 -2.86 -18.43
CA LYS A 167 -10.63 -2.08 -19.39
C LYS A 167 -9.13 -2.42 -19.36
N TYR A 168 -8.61 -2.88 -18.22
CA TYR A 168 -7.17 -3.09 -18.03
C TYR A 168 -6.82 -4.46 -17.45
N VAL A 169 -7.62 -5.00 -16.52
CA VAL A 169 -7.33 -6.28 -15.85
C VAL A 169 -7.13 -7.44 -16.83
N PRO A 170 -7.96 -7.64 -17.87
CA PRO A 170 -7.80 -8.80 -18.77
C PRO A 170 -6.45 -8.85 -19.48
N GLY A 171 -5.89 -7.69 -19.85
CA GLY A 171 -4.60 -7.57 -20.53
C GLY A 171 -3.40 -7.63 -19.59
N PHE A 172 -3.62 -7.51 -18.28
CA PHE A 172 -2.57 -7.47 -17.28
C PHE A 172 -2.40 -8.83 -16.60
N THR A 173 -1.32 -9.55 -16.92
CA THR A 173 -1.11 -10.97 -16.54
C THR A 173 -0.02 -11.17 -15.47
N ASN A 174 0.25 -10.14 -14.68
CA ASN A 174 1.22 -10.17 -13.58
C ASN A 174 0.61 -9.69 -12.25
N LEU A 175 -0.72 -9.79 -12.08
CA LEU A 175 -1.35 -9.41 -10.81
C LEU A 175 -0.81 -10.26 -9.66
N ILE A 176 -0.99 -9.80 -8.42
CA ILE A 176 -0.66 -10.61 -7.24
C ILE A 176 -1.33 -11.99 -7.30
N PHE A 177 -2.54 -12.11 -7.89
CA PHE A 177 -3.15 -13.41 -8.19
C PHE A 177 -2.24 -14.31 -9.03
N ASP A 178 -1.72 -13.81 -10.15
CA ASP A 178 -0.89 -14.56 -11.09
C ASP A 178 0.44 -14.99 -10.42
N GLN A 179 1.04 -14.10 -9.63
CA GLN A 179 2.29 -14.37 -8.91
C GLN A 179 2.08 -15.42 -7.80
N LEU A 180 1.00 -15.31 -7.03
CA LEU A 180 0.66 -16.31 -5.99
C LEU A 180 0.41 -17.69 -6.58
N VAL A 181 -0.28 -17.78 -7.72
CA VAL A 181 -0.50 -19.06 -8.40
C VAL A 181 0.83 -19.63 -8.92
N THR A 182 1.66 -18.81 -9.53
CA THR A 182 2.99 -19.21 -10.03
C THR A 182 3.91 -19.70 -8.91
N ASN A 183 3.82 -19.10 -7.73
CA ASN A 183 4.65 -19.41 -6.56
C ASN A 183 3.95 -20.24 -5.48
N ASN A 184 2.82 -20.88 -5.82
CA ASN A 184 2.07 -21.75 -4.92
C ASN A 184 1.78 -21.14 -3.53
N GLY A 185 1.23 -19.92 -3.51
CA GLY A 185 0.79 -19.23 -2.29
C GLY A 185 1.90 -18.52 -1.54
N SER A 186 3.04 -18.25 -2.16
CA SER A 186 4.16 -17.53 -1.54
C SER A 186 4.65 -16.35 -2.37
N LEU A 187 5.23 -15.33 -1.71
CA LEU A 187 5.94 -14.23 -2.37
C LEU A 187 7.24 -13.92 -1.64
N ASN A 188 8.31 -13.78 -2.42
CA ASN A 188 9.58 -13.26 -1.96
C ASN A 188 9.61 -11.75 -2.19
N TYR A 189 9.91 -11.00 -1.14
CA TYR A 189 10.04 -9.55 -1.17
C TYR A 189 11.51 -9.14 -1.09
N CYS A 190 11.89 -8.16 -1.90
CA CYS A 190 13.15 -7.44 -1.73
C CYS A 190 12.89 -6.00 -1.25
N VAL A 191 13.54 -5.58 -0.17
CA VAL A 191 13.33 -4.25 0.40
C VAL A 191 14.24 -3.25 -0.30
N ARG A 192 13.69 -2.15 -0.77
CA ARG A 192 14.40 -1.01 -1.35
C ARG A 192 14.36 0.16 -0.39
N TRP A 193 15.37 0.29 0.47
CA TRP A 193 15.41 1.30 1.52
C TRP A 193 15.82 2.67 0.95
N GLY A 194 14.84 3.39 0.41
CA GLY A 194 15.02 4.64 -0.35
C GLY A 194 15.05 5.92 0.49
N THR A 195 15.67 5.87 1.67
CA THR A 195 15.82 7.03 2.58
C THR A 195 17.20 7.02 3.23
N GLU A 196 17.65 8.18 3.70
CA GLU A 196 18.92 8.34 4.44
C GLU A 196 18.77 8.04 5.95
N GLN A 197 17.57 7.65 6.40
CA GLN A 197 17.33 7.27 7.79
C GLN A 197 18.07 5.97 8.14
N LYS A 198 18.61 5.91 9.37
CA LYS A 198 19.20 4.67 9.91
C LYS A 198 18.11 3.64 10.16
N LEU A 199 18.31 2.43 9.66
CA LEU A 199 17.44 1.29 9.89
C LEU A 199 18.08 0.32 10.87
N SER A 200 17.39 0.04 11.98
CA SER A 200 17.84 -0.98 12.91
C SER A 200 17.39 -2.37 12.49
N LYS A 201 18.20 -3.39 12.79
CA LYS A 201 17.90 -4.81 12.56
C LYS A 201 16.62 -5.22 13.26
N SER A 202 16.39 -4.67 14.44
CA SER A 202 15.17 -4.93 15.22
C SER A 202 13.91 -4.43 14.49
N VAL A 203 13.96 -3.25 13.87
CA VAL A 203 12.85 -2.70 13.08
C VAL A 203 12.72 -3.49 11.76
N ALA A 204 13.81 -3.69 11.03
CA ALA A 204 13.82 -4.42 9.77
C ALA A 204 13.28 -5.85 9.91
N SER A 205 13.57 -6.53 11.03
CA SER A 205 13.09 -7.89 11.31
C SER A 205 11.57 -8.02 11.38
N LYS A 206 10.85 -6.91 11.60
CA LYS A 206 9.38 -6.90 11.63
C LYS A 206 8.75 -6.84 10.23
N PHE A 207 9.49 -6.44 9.19
CA PHE A 207 8.92 -6.19 7.86
C PHE A 207 8.25 -7.42 7.25
N GLN A 208 8.83 -8.61 7.43
CA GLN A 208 8.22 -9.84 6.95
C GLN A 208 6.86 -10.10 7.61
N ALA A 209 6.77 -9.98 8.93
CA ALA A 209 5.54 -10.20 9.67
C ALA A 209 4.48 -9.14 9.33
N MET A 210 4.90 -7.89 9.19
CA MET A 210 4.07 -6.77 8.73
C MET A 210 3.43 -7.08 7.36
N LEU A 211 4.23 -7.38 6.34
CA LEU A 211 3.74 -7.74 5.00
C LEU A 211 2.86 -8.99 5.03
N THR A 212 3.27 -10.03 5.77
CA THR A 212 2.49 -11.26 5.93
C THR A 212 1.10 -10.94 6.50
N SER A 213 1.02 -10.09 7.51
CA SER A 213 -0.26 -9.70 8.11
C SER A 213 -1.14 -8.97 7.10
N GLN A 214 -0.59 -7.95 6.41
CA GLN A 214 -1.38 -7.12 5.50
C GLN A 214 -1.87 -7.88 4.26
N ILE A 215 -1.05 -8.74 3.65
CA ILE A 215 -1.47 -9.53 2.48
C ILE A 215 -2.53 -10.58 2.86
N ASN A 216 -2.45 -11.16 4.06
CA ASN A 216 -3.41 -12.17 4.48
C ASN A 216 -4.79 -11.58 4.81
N LEU A 217 -4.89 -10.30 5.19
CA LEU A 217 -6.20 -9.63 5.29
C LEU A 217 -6.95 -9.60 3.95
N TRP A 218 -6.23 -9.44 2.84
CA TRP A 218 -6.80 -9.60 1.50
C TRP A 218 -7.08 -11.07 1.17
N ASN A 219 -6.16 -11.98 1.49
CA ASN A 219 -6.33 -13.42 1.24
C ASN A 219 -7.51 -14.04 2.01
N ASP A 220 -7.86 -13.52 3.19
CA ASP A 220 -9.01 -14.00 3.98
C ASP A 220 -10.34 -13.87 3.20
N TRP A 221 -10.42 -12.93 2.25
CA TRP A 221 -11.56 -12.82 1.34
C TRP A 221 -11.53 -13.85 0.21
N LEU A 222 -10.36 -14.37 -0.14
CA LEU A 222 -10.15 -15.31 -1.24
C LEU A 222 -10.17 -16.75 -0.78
N ALA A 223 -9.67 -17.08 0.42
CA ALA A 223 -9.54 -18.46 0.91
C ALA A 223 -10.84 -19.26 0.72
N GLY A 224 -10.79 -20.33 -0.10
CA GLY A 224 -11.92 -21.18 -0.44
C GLY A 224 -12.96 -20.57 -1.41
N TYR A 225 -12.90 -19.25 -1.68
CA TYR A 225 -13.73 -18.59 -2.68
C TYR A 225 -13.27 -18.99 -4.09
N ASN A 226 -14.22 -19.40 -4.93
CA ASN A 226 -13.99 -19.77 -6.31
C ASN A 226 -12.84 -20.79 -6.50
N CYS A 227 -12.73 -21.74 -5.55
CA CYS A 227 -11.64 -22.74 -5.46
C CYS A 227 -10.24 -22.12 -5.33
N TRP A 228 -10.11 -20.91 -4.79
CA TRP A 228 -8.82 -20.38 -4.40
C TRP A 228 -8.17 -21.30 -3.36
N PRO A 229 -6.99 -21.88 -3.63
CA PRO A 229 -6.45 -22.98 -2.84
C PRO A 229 -5.63 -22.53 -1.64
N PHE A 230 -5.29 -21.24 -1.54
CA PHE A 230 -4.36 -20.75 -0.52
C PHE A 230 -5.12 -20.27 0.71
N GLU A 231 -5.07 -21.08 1.78
CA GLU A 231 -5.60 -20.69 3.10
C GLU A 231 -4.80 -19.55 3.73
N LYS A 232 -3.50 -19.52 3.45
CA LYS A 232 -2.58 -18.49 3.92
C LYS A 232 -1.52 -18.22 2.86
N ILE A 233 -1.11 -16.95 2.77
CA ILE A 233 0.02 -16.51 1.95
C ILE A 233 1.27 -16.40 2.80
N ASP A 234 2.37 -16.98 2.32
CA ASP A 234 3.68 -16.91 2.97
C ASP A 234 4.53 -15.81 2.32
N ILE A 235 5.06 -14.91 3.15
CA ILE A 235 6.00 -13.86 2.71
C ILE A 235 7.39 -14.17 3.26
N SER A 236 8.40 -14.01 2.41
CA SER A 236 9.82 -14.02 2.80
C SER A 236 10.50 -12.73 2.38
N ILE A 237 11.25 -12.08 3.28
CA ILE A 237 12.20 -11.05 2.85
C ILE A 237 13.49 -11.75 2.41
N VAL A 238 13.93 -11.49 1.18
CA VAL A 238 15.09 -12.16 0.58
C VAL A 238 16.29 -11.25 0.37
N GLY A 239 16.10 -9.94 0.45
CA GLY A 239 17.19 -8.98 0.36
C GLY A 239 16.81 -7.57 0.77
N PHE A 240 17.85 -6.76 0.97
CA PHE A 240 17.77 -5.34 1.29
C PHE A 240 18.71 -4.58 0.37
N ALA A 241 18.16 -3.73 -0.48
CA ALA A 241 18.90 -2.75 -1.25
C ALA A 241 19.01 -1.43 -0.48
N VAL A 242 20.22 -0.90 -0.38
CA VAL A 242 20.55 0.35 0.29
C VAL A 242 21.56 1.15 -0.55
N LYS A 243 21.54 2.47 -0.42
CA LYS A 243 22.58 3.32 -1.03
C LYS A 243 23.95 3.10 -0.38
N ASP A 244 23.95 3.01 0.94
CA ASP A 244 25.14 2.88 1.80
C ASP A 244 24.81 1.92 2.94
N THR A 245 25.63 0.90 3.14
CA THR A 245 25.47 -0.13 4.18
C THR A 245 25.57 0.43 5.59
N GLY A 246 26.25 1.56 5.77
CA GLY A 246 26.27 2.31 7.01
C GLY A 246 24.89 2.79 7.46
N LEU A 247 23.87 2.81 6.58
CA LEU A 247 22.47 3.06 6.95
C LEU A 247 21.87 1.93 7.80
N LEU A 248 22.44 0.73 7.74
CA LEU A 248 22.00 -0.43 8.49
C LEU A 248 22.85 -0.59 9.77
N ASP A 249 22.23 -0.97 10.88
CA ASP A 249 22.98 -1.34 12.09
C ASP A 249 23.40 -2.83 12.12
N TRP A 250 23.21 -3.54 11.00
CA TRP A 250 23.66 -4.92 10.78
C TRP A 250 24.39 -5.06 9.45
N ASN A 251 25.23 -6.08 9.34
CA ASN A 251 26.10 -6.33 8.18
C ASN A 251 26.20 -7.82 7.80
N ASP A 252 25.22 -8.62 8.23
CA ASP A 252 25.08 -10.03 7.90
C ASP A 252 23.80 -10.28 7.09
N ASP A 253 23.71 -11.45 6.45
CA ASP A 253 22.57 -11.83 5.61
C ASP A 253 21.39 -12.43 6.41
N SER A 254 21.32 -12.21 7.73
CA SER A 254 20.29 -12.86 8.57
C SER A 254 18.86 -12.40 8.30
N LEU A 255 18.69 -11.25 7.63
CA LEU A 255 17.39 -10.74 7.17
C LEU A 255 17.23 -10.86 5.64
N GLY A 256 18.17 -11.48 4.94
CA GLY A 256 18.30 -11.46 3.48
C GLY A 256 19.59 -10.78 3.03
N LYS A 257 19.98 -11.01 1.77
CA LYS A 257 21.22 -10.49 1.21
C LYS A 257 21.20 -8.96 1.13
N ILE A 258 22.27 -8.31 1.56
CA ILE A 258 22.41 -6.85 1.44
C ILE A 258 23.00 -6.50 0.07
N TYR A 259 22.34 -5.60 -0.65
CA TYR A 259 22.78 -5.04 -1.92
C TYR A 259 23.09 -3.55 -1.75
N GLU A 260 24.35 -3.18 -1.85
CA GLU A 260 24.80 -1.80 -1.69
C GLU A 260 25.04 -1.13 -3.04
N GLY A 261 24.56 0.10 -3.21
CA GLY A 261 24.95 0.98 -4.31
C GLY A 261 24.40 0.61 -5.69
N ILE A 262 23.49 -0.36 -5.80
CA ILE A 262 22.71 -0.62 -7.01
C ILE A 262 21.54 0.35 -6.99
N LEU A 263 21.53 1.32 -7.91
CA LEU A 263 20.51 2.38 -7.98
C LEU A 263 19.69 2.26 -9.26
N ASP A 264 18.44 2.71 -9.22
CA ASP A 264 17.65 3.00 -10.41
C ASP A 264 18.01 4.38 -11.00
N ASP A 265 17.33 4.74 -12.09
CA ASP A 265 17.51 6.02 -12.78
C ASP A 265 17.11 7.25 -11.94
N GLU A 266 16.29 7.05 -10.90
CA GLU A 266 15.92 8.09 -9.93
C GLU A 266 16.97 8.22 -8.80
N GLY A 267 18.00 7.37 -8.81
CA GLY A 267 19.01 7.30 -7.77
C GLY A 267 18.53 6.60 -6.49
N SER A 268 17.39 5.90 -6.53
CA SER A 268 16.87 5.10 -5.42
C SER A 268 17.49 3.71 -5.44
N PRO A 269 17.84 3.12 -4.27
CA PRO A 269 18.44 1.80 -4.25
C PRO A 269 17.46 0.76 -4.77
N LYS A 270 17.96 -0.18 -5.59
CA LYS A 270 17.20 -1.29 -6.15
C LYS A 270 17.87 -2.63 -5.91
N CYS A 271 17.06 -3.68 -5.83
CA CYS A 271 17.58 -5.03 -5.85
C CYS A 271 18.00 -5.40 -7.28
N PRO A 272 18.94 -6.35 -7.47
CA PRO A 272 19.46 -6.67 -8.80
C PRO A 272 18.36 -7.11 -9.77
N ASP A 273 18.39 -6.61 -11.00
CA ASP A 273 17.37 -6.89 -12.01
C ASP A 273 17.36 -8.38 -12.35
N GLU A 274 18.52 -9.03 -12.38
CA GLU A 274 18.66 -10.48 -12.62
C GLU A 274 18.03 -11.35 -11.51
N CYS A 275 17.64 -10.75 -10.39
CA CYS A 275 16.91 -11.42 -9.31
C CYS A 275 15.39 -11.18 -9.38
N TYR A 276 14.90 -10.28 -10.24
CA TYR A 276 13.49 -9.95 -10.32
C TYR A 276 12.75 -10.89 -11.27
N LYS A 277 11.81 -11.69 -10.75
CA LYS A 277 11.06 -12.66 -11.55
C LYS A 277 10.07 -12.05 -12.53
N HIS A 278 9.71 -10.78 -12.37
CA HIS A 278 8.70 -10.14 -13.20
C HIS A 278 9.25 -8.97 -14.02
N GLN A 279 10.56 -8.99 -14.28
CA GLN A 279 11.21 -8.06 -15.20
C GLN A 279 10.50 -8.07 -16.56
N GLY A 280 10.23 -6.88 -17.12
CA GLY A 280 9.49 -6.74 -18.39
C GLY A 280 8.07 -7.32 -18.35
N GLN A 281 7.42 -7.33 -17.18
CA GLN A 281 6.09 -7.95 -16.96
C GLN A 281 6.05 -9.46 -17.26
N ALA A 282 7.20 -10.12 -17.24
CA ALA A 282 7.28 -11.56 -17.44
C ALA A 282 6.51 -12.31 -16.36
N LYS A 283 5.85 -13.40 -16.74
CA LYS A 283 5.22 -14.31 -15.76
C LYS A 283 6.24 -14.96 -14.83
N SER A 284 7.43 -15.24 -15.37
CA SER A 284 8.61 -15.68 -14.63
C SER A 284 9.82 -15.52 -15.56
N ALA A 285 10.65 -14.51 -15.28
CA ALA A 285 11.93 -14.27 -15.94
C ALA A 285 12.97 -15.33 -15.55
N ASP A 286 14.03 -15.45 -16.36
CA ASP A 286 15.18 -16.28 -16.01
C ASP A 286 16.05 -15.56 -14.96
N THR A 287 15.99 -16.03 -13.72
CA THR A 287 16.78 -15.50 -12.61
C THR A 287 18.01 -16.35 -12.30
N SER A 288 18.50 -17.16 -13.25
CA SER A 288 19.65 -18.05 -13.05
C SER A 288 20.96 -17.29 -12.77
N ALA A 289 21.06 -16.04 -13.21
CA ALA A 289 22.17 -15.15 -12.91
C ALA A 289 22.09 -14.49 -11.52
N CYS A 290 20.96 -14.60 -10.82
CA CYS A 290 20.79 -14.04 -9.49
C CYS A 290 21.77 -14.64 -8.48
N GLN A 291 22.64 -13.81 -7.90
CA GLN A 291 23.58 -14.23 -6.86
C GLN A 291 22.94 -14.35 -5.46
N GLY A 292 21.64 -14.07 -5.34
CA GLY A 292 20.85 -14.19 -4.12
C GLY A 292 19.65 -15.10 -4.33
N LYS A 293 18.58 -14.87 -3.58
CA LYS A 293 17.28 -15.47 -3.91
C LYS A 293 16.52 -14.51 -4.83
N SER A 294 15.89 -15.07 -5.86
CA SER A 294 14.96 -14.35 -6.72
C SER A 294 13.77 -13.82 -5.93
N PHE A 295 13.27 -12.63 -6.28
CA PHE A 295 12.12 -11.99 -5.66
C PHE A 295 10.98 -11.74 -6.64
N ASP A 296 9.77 -11.64 -6.09
CA ASP A 296 8.51 -11.43 -6.80
C ASP A 296 8.04 -9.98 -6.62
N MET A 297 8.21 -9.42 -5.42
CA MET A 297 7.71 -8.10 -5.06
C MET A 297 8.80 -7.25 -4.43
N SER A 298 8.65 -5.94 -4.50
CA SER A 298 9.52 -5.00 -3.79
C SER A 298 8.76 -4.18 -2.75
N LEU A 299 9.32 -4.02 -1.56
CA LEU A 299 8.84 -3.04 -0.58
C LEU A 299 9.78 -1.83 -0.63
N TRP A 300 9.28 -0.63 -0.94
CA TRP A 300 10.09 0.57 -1.07
C TRP A 300 9.69 1.61 -0.02
N PRO A 301 10.21 1.52 1.21
CA PRO A 301 10.11 2.63 2.15
C PRO A 301 11.00 3.76 1.63
N SER A 302 10.39 4.87 1.22
CA SER A 302 11.10 6.01 0.65
C SER A 302 10.75 7.32 1.33
N ASP A 303 11.58 8.34 1.13
CA ASP A 303 11.14 9.70 1.42
C ASP A 303 9.95 10.07 0.50
N LYS A 304 9.24 11.17 0.83
CA LYS A 304 8.12 11.68 0.03
C LYS A 304 8.56 11.87 -1.43
N PHE A 305 7.81 11.29 -2.35
CA PHE A 305 8.12 11.27 -3.78
C PHE A 305 7.21 12.17 -4.64
N GLY A 306 6.29 12.90 -3.99
CA GLY A 306 5.42 13.89 -4.62
C GLY A 306 4.69 14.75 -3.59
N GLU A 307 4.08 15.85 -4.04
CA GLU A 307 3.20 16.65 -3.17
C GLU A 307 1.90 15.89 -2.89
N GLY A 308 1.77 15.36 -1.67
CA GLY A 308 0.56 14.64 -1.22
C GLY A 308 0.57 13.14 -1.50
N GLU A 309 1.63 12.61 -2.13
CA GLU A 309 1.77 11.18 -2.38
C GLU A 309 2.44 10.49 -1.19
N ILE A 310 1.72 9.53 -0.60
CA ILE A 310 2.18 8.76 0.57
C ILE A 310 2.34 7.27 0.26
N GLY A 311 1.86 6.83 -0.91
CA GLY A 311 1.90 5.45 -1.36
C GLY A 311 1.76 5.35 -2.88
N ALA A 312 2.33 4.29 -3.46
CA ALA A 312 2.10 3.83 -4.81
C ALA A 312 2.36 2.32 -4.86
N GLY A 313 1.56 1.56 -5.62
CA GLY A 313 1.72 0.12 -5.69
C GLY A 313 1.09 -0.53 -6.92
N GLY A 314 1.44 -1.79 -7.10
CA GLY A 314 1.01 -2.59 -8.23
C GLY A 314 1.60 -4.00 -8.16
N ASP A 315 1.81 -4.58 -9.33
CA ASP A 315 2.43 -5.90 -9.51
C ASP A 315 3.91 -5.97 -9.12
N TRP A 316 4.60 -4.84 -9.10
CA TRP A 316 6.02 -4.77 -8.76
C TRP A 316 6.28 -4.64 -7.26
N GLY A 317 5.25 -4.32 -6.46
CA GLY A 317 5.47 -3.98 -5.07
C GLY A 317 4.63 -2.84 -4.51
N GLN A 318 5.10 -2.31 -3.38
CA GLN A 318 4.52 -1.18 -2.69
C GLN A 318 5.63 -0.19 -2.32
N ARG A 319 5.53 1.04 -2.81
CA ARG A 319 6.31 2.20 -2.37
C ARG A 319 5.48 2.99 -1.37
N ILE A 320 6.03 3.25 -0.20
CA ILE A 320 5.33 3.90 0.91
C ILE A 320 6.26 4.93 1.53
N GLU A 321 5.71 6.08 1.89
CA GLU A 321 6.46 7.06 2.67
C GLU A 321 6.93 6.41 3.99
N VAL A 322 8.23 6.49 4.25
CA VAL A 322 8.88 5.69 5.28
C VAL A 322 8.36 5.99 6.70
N ASN A 323 8.03 7.24 7.01
CA ASN A 323 7.53 7.59 8.33
C ASN A 323 6.09 7.09 8.53
N GLU A 324 5.22 7.20 7.52
CA GLU A 324 3.88 6.61 7.53
C GLU A 324 3.95 5.10 7.73
N MET A 325 4.84 4.41 6.99
CA MET A 325 5.03 2.97 7.14
C MET A 325 5.48 2.60 8.55
N LEU A 326 6.53 3.24 9.06
CA LEU A 326 7.08 2.94 10.39
C LEU A 326 6.11 3.27 11.53
N ASN A 327 5.31 4.34 11.40
CA ASN A 327 4.30 4.70 12.39
C ASN A 327 3.11 3.73 12.42
N ALA A 328 2.80 3.11 11.29
CA ALA A 328 1.69 2.17 11.16
C ALA A 328 2.09 0.69 11.29
N MET A 329 3.39 0.36 11.30
CA MET A 329 3.88 -1.03 11.15
C MET A 329 3.37 -2.03 12.20
N ASP A 330 3.03 -1.55 13.41
CA ASP A 330 2.52 -2.37 14.50
C ASP A 330 0.98 -2.34 14.58
N GLN A 331 0.30 -1.65 13.64
CA GLN A 331 -1.16 -1.64 13.54
C GLN A 331 -1.67 -2.93 12.87
N GLU A 332 -2.86 -3.38 13.28
CA GLU A 332 -3.53 -4.53 12.68
C GLU A 332 -3.75 -4.33 11.17
N GLN A 333 -4.15 -3.11 10.78
CA GLN A 333 -4.41 -2.74 9.38
C GLN A 333 -3.68 -1.44 9.06
N MET A 334 -2.79 -1.51 8.09
CA MET A 334 -1.98 -0.38 7.61
C MET A 334 -2.62 0.20 6.37
N ARG A 335 -3.49 1.21 6.53
CA ARG A 335 -4.28 1.80 5.43
C ARG A 335 -3.51 1.93 4.12
N VAL A 336 -2.38 2.64 4.12
CA VAL A 336 -1.62 2.92 2.89
C VAL A 336 -1.09 1.63 2.27
N LEU A 337 -0.45 0.76 3.06
CA LEU A 337 0.05 -0.53 2.55
C LEU A 337 -1.09 -1.41 2.01
N LEU A 338 -2.25 -1.45 2.67
CA LEU A 338 -3.41 -2.18 2.20
C LEU A 338 -3.94 -1.63 0.87
N HIS A 339 -4.01 -0.31 0.73
CA HIS A 339 -4.43 0.37 -0.49
C HIS A 339 -3.51 0.00 -1.66
N GLU A 340 -2.19 0.10 -1.46
CA GLU A 340 -1.21 -0.24 -2.50
C GLU A 340 -1.20 -1.73 -2.86
N ILE A 341 -1.48 -2.62 -1.90
CA ILE A 341 -1.69 -4.06 -2.18
C ILE A 341 -2.95 -4.26 -3.03
N GLY A 342 -4.02 -3.49 -2.78
CA GLY A 342 -5.26 -3.54 -3.56
C GLY A 342 -5.03 -3.26 -5.04
N HIS A 343 -4.19 -2.28 -5.38
CA HIS A 343 -3.77 -2.04 -6.77
C HIS A 343 -3.01 -3.22 -7.38
N GLY A 344 -2.16 -3.91 -6.61
CA GLY A 344 -1.50 -5.14 -7.06
C GLY A 344 -2.47 -6.30 -7.36
N PHE A 345 -3.64 -6.31 -6.73
CA PHE A 345 -4.75 -7.19 -7.07
C PHE A 345 -5.63 -6.68 -8.24
N GLY A 346 -5.36 -5.48 -8.75
CA GLY A 346 -6.07 -4.88 -9.88
C GLY A 346 -7.31 -4.07 -9.49
N LEU A 347 -7.45 -3.65 -8.23
CA LEU A 347 -8.54 -2.78 -7.81
C LEU A 347 -8.27 -1.33 -8.24
N PRO A 348 -9.30 -0.59 -8.70
CA PRO A 348 -9.16 0.81 -9.04
C PRO A 348 -9.23 1.69 -7.80
N GLU A 349 -8.85 2.95 -7.98
CA GLU A 349 -9.17 4.01 -7.02
C GLU A 349 -10.68 4.19 -6.89
N LEU A 350 -11.20 4.06 -5.68
CA LEU A 350 -12.61 4.22 -5.37
C LEU A 350 -12.91 5.52 -4.62
N TYR A 351 -12.01 6.50 -4.54
CA TYR A 351 -12.38 7.84 -4.05
C TYR A 351 -12.95 8.75 -5.16
N VAL A 352 -12.77 8.38 -6.43
CA VAL A 352 -13.32 9.10 -7.59
C VAL A 352 -14.72 8.60 -7.95
N ALA A 353 -15.62 9.53 -8.27
CA ALA A 353 -17.03 9.22 -8.50
C ALA A 353 -17.24 8.35 -9.76
N GLU A 354 -16.36 8.50 -10.75
CA GLU A 354 -16.37 7.79 -12.02
C GLU A 354 -16.15 6.29 -11.86
N ASN A 355 -15.51 5.87 -10.76
CA ASN A 355 -15.25 4.47 -10.45
C ASN A 355 -16.30 3.85 -9.51
N LYS A 356 -17.35 4.61 -9.13
CA LYS A 356 -18.43 4.13 -8.25
C LYS A 356 -19.73 3.90 -9.01
N PRO A 357 -20.47 2.82 -8.70
CA PRO A 357 -21.79 2.57 -9.30
C PRO A 357 -22.87 3.55 -8.82
N ARG A 358 -22.66 4.15 -7.64
CA ARG A 358 -23.57 5.13 -7.01
C ARG A 358 -22.82 6.01 -6.02
N SER A 359 -23.35 7.20 -5.75
CA SER A 359 -22.71 8.20 -4.88
C SER A 359 -22.54 7.75 -3.42
N ASP A 360 -23.39 6.84 -2.95
CA ASP A 360 -23.42 6.31 -1.59
C ASP A 360 -22.89 4.87 -1.52
N PHE A 361 -22.03 4.47 -2.48
CA PHE A 361 -21.31 3.21 -2.43
C PHE A 361 -20.49 3.13 -1.12
N PRO A 362 -20.45 1.97 -0.43
CA PRO A 362 -19.78 1.86 0.86
C PRO A 362 -18.29 2.23 0.76
N SER A 363 -17.76 2.88 1.80
CA SER A 363 -16.34 3.19 1.86
C SER A 363 -15.50 1.91 1.93
N SER A 364 -14.26 2.03 1.50
CA SER A 364 -13.30 0.95 1.31
C SER A 364 -11.89 1.51 1.51
N VAL A 365 -10.88 0.66 1.69
CA VAL A 365 -9.49 1.14 1.74
C VAL A 365 -9.06 1.70 0.39
N MET A 366 -9.64 1.24 -0.73
CA MET A 366 -9.48 1.87 -2.05
C MET A 366 -10.16 3.24 -2.16
N ASP A 367 -10.85 3.70 -1.11
CA ASP A 367 -11.47 5.03 -1.00
C ASP A 367 -10.83 5.76 0.21
N THR A 368 -11.62 6.04 1.24
CA THR A 368 -11.23 6.85 2.40
C THR A 368 -11.25 6.08 3.70
N ASP A 369 -11.66 4.80 3.69
CA ASP A 369 -11.65 3.99 4.90
C ASP A 369 -10.20 3.72 5.36
N LEU A 370 -10.03 3.61 6.67
CA LEU A 370 -8.75 3.30 7.29
C LEU A 370 -8.49 1.79 7.34
N LYS A 371 -9.52 0.98 7.07
CA LYS A 371 -9.52 -0.47 7.16
C LYS A 371 -10.16 -1.10 5.93
N LEU A 372 -9.78 -2.34 5.65
CA LEU A 372 -10.48 -3.23 4.74
C LEU A 372 -11.94 -3.39 5.16
N THR A 373 -12.83 -3.24 4.19
CA THR A 373 -14.28 -3.41 4.36
C THR A 373 -14.81 -4.51 3.45
N ASP A 374 -16.10 -4.83 3.60
CA ASP A 374 -16.78 -5.75 2.69
C ASP A 374 -16.72 -5.28 1.23
N ALA A 375 -16.68 -3.97 0.98
CA ALA A 375 -16.59 -3.44 -0.38
C ALA A 375 -15.30 -3.88 -1.07
N ASP A 376 -14.16 -3.76 -0.37
CA ASP A 376 -12.85 -4.19 -0.89
C ASP A 376 -12.86 -5.67 -1.27
N GLY A 377 -13.30 -6.52 -0.35
CA GLY A 377 -13.33 -7.97 -0.54
C GLY A 377 -14.23 -8.43 -1.67
N TRP A 378 -15.39 -7.79 -1.85
CA TRP A 378 -16.30 -8.12 -2.93
C TRP A 378 -15.83 -7.64 -4.30
N VAL A 379 -15.13 -6.51 -4.37
CA VAL A 379 -14.47 -6.03 -5.60
C VAL A 379 -13.29 -6.94 -5.96
N LEU A 380 -12.46 -7.32 -4.98
CA LEU A 380 -11.38 -8.30 -5.13
C LEU A 380 -11.88 -9.64 -5.71
N ARG A 381 -12.95 -10.19 -5.15
CA ARG A 381 -13.56 -11.44 -5.65
C ARG A 381 -14.03 -11.31 -7.09
N ARG A 382 -14.49 -10.13 -7.49
CA ARG A 382 -14.92 -9.87 -8.86
C ARG A 382 -13.75 -9.94 -9.85
N VAL A 383 -12.55 -9.52 -9.44
CA VAL A 383 -11.33 -9.74 -10.22
C VAL A 383 -11.09 -11.23 -10.39
N LEU A 384 -11.01 -11.99 -9.28
CA LEU A 384 -10.77 -13.44 -9.33
C LEU A 384 -11.78 -14.18 -10.20
N GLU A 385 -13.08 -13.87 -10.08
CA GLU A 385 -14.13 -14.49 -10.90
C GLU A 385 -13.89 -14.36 -12.40
N ASN A 386 -13.35 -13.22 -12.84
CA ASN A 386 -13.15 -12.94 -14.26
C ASN A 386 -11.78 -13.37 -14.79
N ILE A 387 -10.78 -13.53 -13.92
CA ILE A 387 -9.45 -14.00 -14.32
C ILE A 387 -9.18 -15.47 -13.98
N LYS A 388 -10.09 -16.16 -13.26
CA LYS A 388 -9.90 -17.55 -12.83
C LYS A 388 -9.56 -18.50 -13.98
N SER A 389 -10.04 -18.25 -15.19
CA SER A 389 -9.72 -19.06 -16.38
C SER A 389 -8.22 -19.09 -16.72
N ARG A 390 -7.40 -18.21 -16.14
CA ARG A 390 -5.94 -18.24 -16.23
C ARG A 390 -5.31 -19.37 -15.42
N TYR A 391 -6.03 -19.94 -14.46
CA TYR A 391 -5.49 -20.86 -13.45
C TYR A 391 -6.11 -22.24 -13.56
N ASP A 392 -5.30 -23.27 -13.34
CA ASP A 392 -5.71 -24.66 -13.21
C ASP A 392 -5.43 -25.10 -11.77
N PHE A 393 -6.50 -25.28 -10.98
CA PHE A 393 -6.44 -25.66 -9.56
C PHE A 393 -7.03 -27.04 -9.33
#